data_AF-A0A4U8Z420-F1
#
_entry.id   AF-A0A4U8Z420-F1
#
_cell.length_a   1.000
_cell.length_b   1.000
_cell.length_c   1.000
_cell.angle_alpha   90.00
_cell.angle_beta   90.00
_cell.angle_gamma   90.00
#
_symmetry.space_group_name_H-M   'P 1'
#
loop_
_entity.id
_entity.type
_entity.pdbx_description
1 polymer ?
#
loop_
_entity_poly.entity_id
_entity_poly.type
_entity_poly.pdbx_seq_one_letter_code
_entity_poly.pdbx_strand_id
1 'polypeptide(L)'
;MLIALLVVRVLFGLPYGYPVLMGFMIGYLAYDMTHYYTHHAKPTTRLGQTLRRLHLMHHFRDPTRGFGVSAPWWDYVFGTQHVKQERERASQD
;
A
#
# COMPACT_ATOMS: atom_id res chain seq x y z
N MET A 1 11.99 -10.62 9.11
CA MET A 1 11.20 -11.82 9.50
C MET A 1 11.44 -12.29 10.92
N LEU A 2 12.68 -12.30 11.45
CA LEU A 2 12.91 -12.64 12.85
C LEU A 2 12.21 -11.69 13.85
N ILE A 3 12.19 -10.39 13.57
CA ILE A 3 11.46 -9.40 14.37
C ILE A 3 9.95 -9.69 14.36
N ALA A 4 9.37 -9.94 13.17
CA ALA A 4 7.94 -10.28 13.05
C ALA A 4 7.59 -11.57 13.81
N LEU A 5 8.44 -12.61 13.71
CA LEU A 5 8.29 -13.84 14.48
C LEU A 5 8.30 -13.56 16.00
N LEU A 6 9.24 -12.75 16.48
CA LEU A 6 9.34 -12.40 17.90
C LEU A 6 8.09 -11.64 18.37
N VAL A 7 7.70 -10.60 17.64
CA VAL A 7 6.51 -9.77 17.96
C VAL A 7 5.25 -10.62 18.01
N VAL A 8 5.02 -11.43 16.98
CA VAL A 8 3.83 -12.30 16.91
C VAL A 8 3.83 -13.33 18.04
N ARG A 9 5.01 -13.90 18.38
CA ARG A 9 5.11 -14.86 19.48
C ARG A 9 4.82 -14.22 20.83
N VAL A 10 5.27 -12.99 21.06
CA VAL A 10 5.02 -12.24 22.31
C VAL A 10 3.54 -11.84 22.42
N LEU A 11 2.92 -11.38 21.34
CA LEU A 11 1.55 -10.88 21.37
C LEU A 11 0.48 -11.98 21.37
N PHE A 12 0.71 -13.09 20.66
CA PHE A 12 -0.32 -14.11 20.43
C PHE A 12 -0.02 -15.47 21.07
N GLY A 13 1.21 -15.70 21.54
CA GLY A 13 1.62 -16.96 22.18
C GLY A 13 1.52 -18.19 21.25
N LEU A 14 1.61 -19.38 21.84
CA LEU A 14 1.32 -20.64 21.14
C LEU A 14 -0.08 -21.15 21.52
N PRO A 15 -0.84 -21.72 20.56
CA PRO A 15 -0.45 -22.04 19.18
C PRO A 15 -0.71 -20.92 18.15
N TYR A 16 -1.38 -19.83 18.54
CA TYR A 16 -1.92 -18.82 17.62
C TYR A 16 -0.88 -17.98 16.88
N GLY A 17 0.35 -17.89 17.39
CA GLY A 17 1.42 -17.15 16.74
C GLY A 17 1.77 -17.65 15.34
N TYR A 18 1.70 -18.96 15.08
CA TYR A 18 2.05 -19.48 13.74
C TYR A 18 1.02 -19.11 12.66
N PRO A 19 -0.30 -19.29 12.86
CA PRO A 19 -1.31 -18.80 11.92
C PRO A 19 -1.21 -17.30 11.66
N VAL A 20 -1.00 -16.48 12.70
CA VAL A 20 -0.85 -15.03 12.55
C VAL A 20 0.39 -14.68 11.72
N LEU A 21 1.53 -15.32 11.99
CA LEU A 21 2.75 -15.12 11.21
C LEU A 21 2.54 -15.54 9.75
N MET A 22 1.86 -16.65 9.49
CA MET A 22 1.55 -17.08 8.12
C MET A 22 0.71 -16.03 7.39
N GLY A 23 -0.34 -15.50 8.02
CA GLY A 23 -1.14 -14.42 7.45
C GLY A 23 -0.30 -13.16 7.15
N PHE A 24 0.58 -12.77 8.08
CA PHE A 24 1.51 -11.67 7.87
C PHE A 24 2.44 -11.91 6.67
N MET A 25 3.01 -13.11 6.53
CA MET A 25 3.90 -13.46 5.42
C MET A 25 3.19 -13.40 4.06
N ILE A 26 1.97 -13.94 3.99
CA ILE A 26 1.15 -13.88 2.77
C ILE A 26 0.83 -12.43 2.42
N GLY A 27 0.43 -11.62 3.41
CA GLY A 27 0.16 -10.20 3.22
C GLY A 27 1.39 -9.41 2.74
N TYR A 28 2.55 -9.68 3.33
CA TYR A 28 3.82 -9.07 2.94
C TYR A 28 4.18 -9.42 1.48
N LEU A 29 4.08 -10.70 1.09
CA LEU A 29 4.36 -11.11 -0.28
C LEU A 29 3.36 -10.48 -1.27
N ALA A 30 2.08 -10.44 -0.92
CA ALA A 30 1.07 -9.78 -1.74
C ALA A 30 1.36 -8.28 -1.91
N TYR A 31 1.83 -7.61 -0.86
CA TYR A 31 2.27 -6.22 -0.91
C TYR A 31 3.45 -6.04 -1.88
N ASP A 32 4.52 -6.83 -1.73
CA ASP A 32 5.72 -6.73 -2.59
C ASP A 32 5.38 -7.03 -4.06
N MET A 33 4.56 -8.03 -4.32
CA MET A 33 4.12 -8.37 -5.68
C MET A 33 3.25 -7.26 -6.28
N THR A 34 2.36 -6.65 -5.49
CA THR A 34 1.56 -5.50 -5.92
C THR A 34 2.46 -4.30 -6.24
N HIS A 35 3.44 -4.02 -5.37
CA HIS A 35 4.42 -2.96 -5.57
C HIS A 35 5.18 -3.17 -6.89
N TYR A 36 5.74 -4.36 -7.10
CA TYR A 36 6.42 -4.73 -8.34
C TYR A 36 5.49 -4.55 -9.56
N TYR A 37 4.26 -5.04 -9.47
CA TYR A 37 3.25 -4.92 -10.52
C TYR A 37 2.94 -3.46 -10.89
N THR A 38 2.79 -2.56 -9.90
CA THR A 38 2.51 -1.14 -10.16
C THR A 38 3.62 -0.42 -10.90
N HIS A 39 4.89 -0.82 -10.71
CA HIS A 39 6.01 -0.27 -11.45
C HIS A 39 6.14 -0.84 -12.86
N HIS A 40 6.06 -2.16 -12.99
CA HIS A 40 6.54 -2.85 -14.21
C HIS A 40 5.43 -3.28 -15.17
N ALA A 41 4.19 -3.37 -14.72
CA ALA A 41 3.07 -3.77 -15.57
C ALA A 41 2.30 -2.57 -16.14
N LYS A 42 1.44 -2.84 -17.13
CA LYS A 42 0.41 -1.92 -17.64
C LYS A 42 -0.98 -2.47 -17.30
N PRO A 43 -1.52 -2.19 -16.10
CA PRO A 43 -2.80 -2.74 -15.66
C PRO A 43 -3.94 -2.29 -16.56
N THR A 44 -4.84 -3.21 -16.90
CA THR A 44 -6.06 -2.92 -17.68
C THR A 44 -7.31 -2.82 -16.80
N THR A 45 -7.28 -3.39 -15.59
CA THR A 45 -8.41 -3.31 -14.64
C THR A 45 -8.46 -1.94 -13.96
N ARG A 46 -9.67 -1.47 -13.61
CA ARG A 46 -9.85 -0.19 -12.91
C ARG A 46 -9.06 -0.13 -11.60
N LEU A 47 -9.09 -1.22 -10.83
CA LEU A 47 -8.33 -1.32 -9.58
C LEU A 47 -6.83 -1.20 -9.83
N GLY A 48 -6.27 -2.02 -10.74
CA GLY A 48 -4.84 -2.01 -11.01
C GLY A 48 -4.36 -0.66 -11.56
N GLN A 49 -5.15 -0.02 -12.44
CA GLN A 49 -4.86 1.33 -12.93
C GLN A 49 -4.86 2.36 -11.79
N THR A 50 -5.80 2.25 -10.84
CA THR A 50 -5.88 3.15 -9.68
C THR A 50 -4.68 2.97 -8.76
N LEU A 51 -4.33 1.73 -8.40
CA LEU A 51 -3.16 1.44 -7.56
C LEU A 51 -1.88 1.93 -8.21
N ARG A 52 -1.71 1.67 -9.52
CA ARG A 52 -0.57 2.18 -10.27
C ARG A 52 -0.52 3.71 -10.28
N ARG A 53 -1.64 4.38 -10.57
CA ARG A 53 -1.68 5.85 -10.56
C ARG A 53 -1.27 6.41 -9.20
N LEU A 54 -1.85 5.90 -8.11
CA LEU A 54 -1.55 6.36 -6.75
C LEU A 54 -0.07 6.14 -6.41
N HIS A 55 0.46 4.95 -6.71
CA HIS A 55 1.86 4.61 -6.45
C HIS A 55 2.85 5.45 -7.26
N LEU A 56 2.56 5.71 -8.54
CA LEU A 56 3.41 6.57 -9.37
C LEU A 56 3.34 8.04 -8.94
N MET A 57 2.21 8.52 -8.40
CA MET A 57 2.15 9.86 -7.81
C MET A 57 3.02 9.98 -6.56
N HIS A 58 3.11 8.93 -5.74
CA HIS A 58 4.06 8.90 -4.63
C HIS A 58 5.50 9.08 -5.13
N HIS A 59 5.94 8.31 -6.13
CA HIS A 59 7.32 8.41 -6.62
C HIS A 59 7.63 9.70 -7.39
N PHE A 60 6.70 10.18 -8.22
CA PHE A 60 7.00 11.23 -9.20
C PHE A 60 6.37 12.59 -8.92
N ARG A 61 5.38 12.67 -8.02
CA ARG A 61 4.71 13.94 -7.70
C ARG A 61 5.06 14.42 -6.30
N ASP A 62 4.80 13.61 -5.28
CA ASP A 62 5.07 13.97 -3.89
C ASP A 62 5.31 12.70 -3.06
N PRO A 63 6.57 12.36 -2.73
CA PRO A 63 6.91 11.17 -1.95
C PRO A 63 6.58 11.30 -0.46
N THR A 64 6.12 12.47 0.00
CA THR A 64 5.64 12.65 1.37
C THR A 64 4.15 12.31 1.52
N ARG A 65 3.51 11.85 0.44
CA ARG A 65 2.08 11.47 0.38
C ARG A 65 1.85 10.17 -0.37
N GLY A 66 0.70 9.53 -0.15
CA GLY A 66 0.27 8.32 -0.84
C GLY A 66 1.14 7.10 -0.50
N PHE A 67 1.23 6.75 0.78
CA PHE A 67 2.07 5.65 1.27
C PHE A 67 1.44 4.27 1.00
N GLY A 68 0.13 4.20 0.81
CA GLY A 68 -0.58 2.94 0.63
C GLY A 68 -0.44 2.37 -0.78
N VAL A 69 0.26 1.23 -0.91
CA VAL A 69 0.44 0.52 -2.18
C VAL A 69 -0.71 -0.47 -2.45
N SER A 70 -0.87 -1.49 -1.60
CA SER A 70 -1.93 -2.51 -1.72
C SER A 70 -3.23 -2.13 -1.01
N ALA A 71 -3.16 -1.16 -0.10
CA ALA A 71 -4.27 -0.72 0.74
C ALA A 71 -4.32 0.82 0.84
N PRO A 72 -4.59 1.54 -0.26
CA PRO A 72 -4.55 3.00 -0.31
C PRO A 72 -5.62 3.71 0.53
N TRP A 73 -6.64 2.98 1.04
CA TRP A 73 -7.63 3.58 1.92
C TRP A 73 -7.03 4.06 3.25
N TRP A 74 -5.91 3.48 3.69
CA TRP A 74 -5.20 3.96 4.88
C TRP A 74 -4.68 5.38 4.72
N ASP A 75 -4.36 5.82 3.50
CA ASP A 75 -3.97 7.21 3.27
C ASP A 75 -5.09 8.18 3.63
N TYR A 76 -6.35 7.81 3.45
CA TYR A 76 -7.49 8.65 3.86
C TYR A 76 -7.69 8.65 5.37
N VAL A 77 -7.44 7.52 6.04
CA VAL A 77 -7.54 7.42 7.51
C VAL A 77 -6.50 8.30 8.19
N PHE A 78 -5.29 8.38 7.63
CA PHE A 78 -4.19 9.16 8.19
C PHE A 78 -3.99 10.53 7.54
N GLY A 79 -4.83 10.91 6.55
CA GLY A 79 -4.75 12.21 5.90
C GLY A 79 -3.54 12.40 4.97
N THR A 80 -2.95 11.32 4.48
CA THR A 80 -1.76 11.30 3.62
C THR A 80 -2.08 11.12 2.15
N GLN A 81 -3.35 11.09 1.77
CA GLN A 81 -3.76 10.96 0.37
C GLN A 81 -3.29 12.15 -0.50
N HIS A 82 -3.09 11.89 -1.79
CA HIS A 82 -2.88 12.97 -2.76
C HIS A 82 -4.16 13.83 -2.88
N VAL A 83 -4.08 15.09 -2.43
CA VAL A 83 -5.20 16.03 -2.46
C VAL A 83 -5.47 16.46 -3.90
N LYS A 84 -6.75 16.53 -4.25
CA LYS A 84 -7.31 16.85 -5.57
C LYS A 84 -7.06 18.31 -6.01
N GLN A 85 -5.85 18.86 -5.89
CA GLN A 85 -5.49 20.15 -6.50
C GLN A 85 -5.64 20.13 -8.04
N GLU A 86 -5.85 18.97 -8.65
CA GLU A 86 -6.21 18.81 -10.06
C GLU A 86 -7.58 19.42 -10.42
N ARG A 87 -8.54 19.50 -9.50
CA ARG A 87 -9.85 20.09 -9.85
C ARG A 87 -9.84 21.61 -9.87
N GLU A 88 -9.02 22.25 -9.06
CA GLU A 88 -8.96 23.71 -8.95
C GLU A 88 -8.09 24.30 -10.06
N ARG A 89 -6.93 23.70 -10.37
CA ARG A 89 -6.06 24.18 -11.47
C ARG A 89 -6.69 24.00 -12.85
N ALA A 90 -7.43 22.92 -13.10
CA ALA A 90 -8.13 22.70 -14.37
C ALA A 90 -9.47 23.47 -14.49
N SER A 91 -9.89 24.18 -13.44
CA SER A 91 -11.06 25.08 -13.48
C SER A 91 -10.67 26.56 -13.54
N GLN A 92 -9.37 26.85 -13.48
CA GLN A 92 -8.79 28.20 -13.51
C GLN A 92 -8.06 28.51 -14.82
N ASP A 93 -7.95 27.52 -15.72
CA ASP A 93 -7.56 27.63 -17.13
C ASP A 93 -8.81 27.44 -18.02
#